data_AF-A0A934P6Q4-F1
#
_entry.id   AF-A0A934P6Q4-F1
#
_cell.length_a   1.000
_cell.length_b   1.000
_cell.length_c   1.000
_cell.angle_alpha   90.00
_cell.angle_beta   90.00
_cell.angle_gamma   90.00
#
_symmetry.space_group_name_H-M   'P 1'
#
loop_
_entity.id
_entity.type
_entity.pdbx_description
1 polymer ?
#
loop_
_entity_poly.entity_id
_entity_poly.type
_entity_poly.pdbx_seq_one_letter_code
_entity_poly.pdbx_strand_id
1 'polypeptide(L)'
;MFEHLLQSLTGAGLPDPATAPTPALVDTATSLHRFEAAVSARKHAYAAAVFHRCLDEAPTDPDPVSTIDPWDAAEAELSAALTITSAGASALIDIGHNLITRLPNVWAAFARGDLDLYRVKIIVNAT
;
A
#
# COMPACT_ATOMS: atom_id res chain seq x y z
N MET A 1 1.95 14.75 -10.71
CA MET A 1 0.67 14.20 -10.21
C MET A 1 0.70 13.97 -8.70
N PHE A 2 1.71 13.28 -8.15
CA PHE A 2 1.87 13.07 -6.70
C PHE A 2 2.16 14.36 -5.91
N GLU A 3 2.99 15.26 -6.44
CA GLU A 3 3.29 16.56 -5.79
C GLU A 3 2.08 17.50 -5.70
N HIS A 4 1.24 17.53 -6.73
CA HIS A 4 0.01 18.35 -6.72
C HIS A 4 -0.99 17.83 -5.66
N LEU A 5 -1.03 16.51 -5.45
CA LEU A 5 -1.85 15.83 -4.45
C LEU A 5 -1.39 16.17 -3.01
N LEU A 6 -0.07 16.23 -2.81
CA LEU A 6 0.55 16.66 -1.54
C LEU A 6 0.32 18.14 -1.26
N GLN A 7 0.38 19.01 -2.28
CA GLN A 7 0.02 20.43 -2.15
C GLN A 7 -1.44 20.64 -1.73
N SER A 8 -2.37 19.82 -2.22
CA SER A 8 -3.78 19.88 -1.81
C SER A 8 -4.01 19.49 -0.34
N LEU A 9 -3.19 18.57 0.19
CA LEU A 9 -3.28 18.11 1.58
C LEU A 9 -2.55 19.04 2.57
N THR A 10 -1.55 19.77 2.09
CA THR A 10 -0.69 20.63 2.93
C THR A 10 -1.04 22.12 2.83
N GLY A 11 -1.77 22.54 1.77
CA GLY A 11 -2.16 23.92 1.55
C GLY A 11 -3.61 24.21 1.95
N ALA A 12 -3.79 24.93 3.07
CA ALA A 12 -4.89 25.83 3.43
C ALA A 12 -6.38 25.45 3.17
N GLY A 13 -6.69 24.23 2.70
CA GLY A 13 -8.04 23.84 2.25
C GLY A 13 -8.79 22.89 3.20
N LEU A 14 -8.16 22.44 4.28
CA LEU A 14 -8.82 21.64 5.30
C LEU A 14 -9.45 22.55 6.37
N PRO A 15 -10.70 22.29 6.78
CA PRO A 15 -11.31 23.02 7.88
C PRO A 15 -10.47 22.86 9.16
N ASP A 16 -10.30 23.94 9.90
CA ASP A 16 -9.66 23.90 11.21
C ASP A 16 -10.52 23.06 12.17
N PRO A 17 -9.99 21.96 12.73
CA PRO A 17 -10.73 21.08 13.62
C PRO A 17 -11.23 21.77 14.89
N ALA A 18 -10.62 22.89 15.29
CA ALA A 18 -11.02 23.65 16.48
C ALA A 18 -12.24 24.56 16.24
N THR A 19 -12.52 24.96 15.01
CA THR A 19 -13.51 25.99 14.69
C THR A 19 -14.58 25.56 13.70
N ALA A 20 -14.35 24.48 12.94
CA ALA A 20 -15.29 24.04 11.92
C ALA A 20 -16.52 23.32 12.49
N PRO A 21 -17.69 23.44 11.83
CA PRO A 21 -18.89 22.74 12.24
C PRO A 21 -18.77 21.23 12.00
N THR A 22 -19.43 20.42 12.84
CA THR A 22 -19.34 18.94 12.80
C THR A 22 -19.57 18.33 11.42
N PRO A 23 -20.54 18.76 10.58
CA PRO A 23 -20.69 18.20 9.23
C PRO A 23 -19.44 18.36 8.37
N ALA A 24 -18.78 19.52 8.41
CA ALA A 24 -17.56 19.76 7.66
C ALA A 24 -16.39 18.89 8.15
N LEU A 25 -16.33 18.62 9.47
CA LEU A 25 -15.34 17.71 10.05
C LEU A 25 -15.55 16.27 9.56
N VAL A 26 -16.81 15.79 9.54
CA VAL A 26 -17.16 14.44 9.08
C VAL A 26 -16.85 14.27 7.59
N ASP A 27 -17.21 15.24 6.76
CA ASP A 27 -16.94 15.21 5.32
C ASP A 27 -15.43 15.21 5.03
N THR A 28 -14.68 15.99 5.79
CA THR A 28 -13.22 16.06 5.69
C THR A 28 -12.58 14.75 6.12
N ALA A 29 -12.95 14.21 7.28
CA ALA A 29 -12.44 12.93 7.76
C ALA A 29 -12.76 11.79 6.79
N THR A 30 -13.96 11.80 6.19
CA THR A 30 -14.36 10.82 5.17
C THR A 30 -13.48 10.94 3.92
N SER A 31 -13.23 12.16 3.45
CA SER A 31 -12.39 12.40 2.27
C SER A 31 -10.93 11.97 2.51
N LEU A 32 -10.38 12.31 3.68
CA LEU A 32 -9.04 11.92 4.10
C LEU A 32 -8.91 10.40 4.23
N HIS A 33 -9.92 9.72 4.78
CA HIS A 33 -9.91 8.28 4.93
C HIS A 33 -9.93 7.55 3.58
N ARG A 34 -10.78 7.99 2.64
CA ARG A 34 -10.79 7.46 1.27
C ARG A 34 -9.46 7.71 0.56
N PHE A 35 -8.89 8.89 0.79
CA PHE A 35 -7.60 9.26 0.24
C PHE A 35 -6.47 8.38 0.78
N GLU A 36 -6.41 8.19 2.10
CA GLU A 36 -5.47 7.28 2.77
C GLU A 36 -5.55 5.88 2.18
N ALA A 37 -6.77 5.36 2.01
CA ALA A 37 -7.00 4.06 1.39
C ALA A 37 -6.44 4.01 -0.04
N ALA A 38 -6.76 5.01 -0.87
CA ALA A 38 -6.27 5.10 -2.25
C ALA A 38 -4.73 5.16 -2.34
N VAL A 39 -4.07 5.92 -1.45
CA VAL A 39 -2.61 5.97 -1.37
C VAL A 39 -2.04 4.64 -0.89
N SER A 40 -2.66 4.04 0.11
CA SER A 40 -2.25 2.74 0.65
C SER A 40 -2.35 1.64 -0.41
N ALA A 41 -3.41 1.61 -1.22
CA ALA A 41 -3.55 0.68 -2.35
C ALA A 41 -2.38 0.77 -3.33
N ARG A 42 -1.97 1.99 -3.68
CA ARG A 42 -0.83 2.25 -4.57
C ARG A 42 0.47 1.79 -3.93
N LYS A 43 0.70 2.09 -2.65
CA LYS A 43 1.88 1.63 -1.91
C LYS A 43 2.03 0.11 -1.95
N HIS A 44 0.94 -0.64 -1.71
CA HIS A 44 0.97 -2.10 -1.79
C HIS A 44 1.23 -2.60 -3.22
N ALA A 45 0.64 -1.95 -4.23
CA ALA A 45 0.92 -2.30 -5.63
C ALA A 45 2.40 -2.09 -6.00
N TYR A 46 3.04 -1.01 -5.52
CA TYR A 46 4.47 -0.81 -5.71
C TYR A 46 5.31 -1.85 -4.95
N ALA A 47 4.95 -2.20 -3.71
CA ALA A 47 5.65 -3.25 -2.95
C ALA A 47 5.60 -4.60 -3.68
N ALA A 48 4.43 -4.97 -4.21
CA ALA A 48 4.28 -6.17 -5.04
C ALA A 48 5.09 -6.09 -6.33
N ALA A 49 5.15 -4.93 -6.99
CA ALA A 49 5.95 -4.75 -8.20
C ALA A 49 7.46 -4.91 -7.95
N VAL A 50 7.97 -4.47 -6.79
CA VAL A 50 9.35 -4.73 -6.36
C VAL A 50 9.58 -6.25 -6.26
N PHE A 51 8.70 -6.97 -5.57
CA PHE A 51 8.79 -8.43 -5.48
C PHE A 51 8.73 -9.13 -6.85
N HIS A 52 7.81 -8.74 -7.72
CA HIS A 52 7.72 -9.29 -9.08
C HIS A 52 9.00 -9.06 -9.88
N ARG A 53 9.64 -7.91 -9.70
CA ARG A 53 10.92 -7.61 -10.37
C ARG A 53 12.07 -8.44 -9.80
N CYS A 54 12.11 -8.66 -8.48
CA CYS A 54 13.06 -9.59 -7.88
C CYS A 54 12.85 -11.03 -8.39
N LEU A 55 11.58 -11.46 -8.57
CA LEU A 55 11.27 -12.77 -9.15
C LEU A 55 11.75 -12.90 -10.59
N ASP A 56 11.52 -11.88 -11.42
CA ASP A 56 11.93 -11.87 -12.83
C ASP A 56 13.46 -11.85 -13.00
N GLU A 57 14.17 -11.25 -12.04
CA GLU A 57 15.64 -11.18 -12.01
C GLU A 57 16.29 -12.42 -11.38
N ALA A 58 15.50 -13.32 -10.78
CA ALA A 58 16.00 -14.51 -10.12
C ALA A 58 16.60 -15.51 -11.15
N PRO A 59 17.75 -16.14 -10.85
CA PRO A 59 18.33 -17.13 -11.74
C PRO A 59 17.43 -18.36 -11.87
N THR A 60 17.37 -18.94 -13.08
CA THR A 60 16.52 -20.10 -13.39
C THR A 60 16.96 -21.39 -12.65
N ASP A 61 18.24 -21.49 -12.29
CA ASP A 61 18.81 -22.59 -11.52
C ASP A 61 19.56 -22.02 -10.30
N PRO A 62 18.82 -21.62 -9.24
CA PRO A 62 19.40 -20.94 -8.09
C PRO A 62 20.20 -21.92 -7.23
N ASP A 63 21.43 -21.55 -6.90
CA ASP A 63 22.19 -22.24 -5.87
C ASP A 63 21.52 -22.00 -4.50
N PRO A 64 21.09 -23.03 -3.76
CA PRO A 64 20.27 -22.89 -2.55
C PRO A 64 21.06 -22.34 -1.36
N VAL A 65 22.38 -22.20 -1.45
CA VAL A 65 23.24 -21.73 -0.36
C VAL A 65 23.61 -20.25 -0.54
N SER A 66 23.76 -19.80 -1.78
CA SER A 66 24.27 -18.47 -2.12
C SER A 66 23.25 -17.54 -2.77
N THR A 67 22.13 -18.07 -3.26
CA THR A 67 21.07 -17.26 -3.87
C THR A 67 20.14 -16.74 -2.79
N ILE A 68 19.88 -15.43 -2.82
CA ILE A 68 18.90 -14.78 -1.94
C ILE A 68 17.51 -15.05 -2.54
N ASP A 69 16.55 -15.45 -1.69
CA ASP A 69 15.17 -15.61 -2.11
C ASP A 69 14.61 -14.26 -2.62
N PRO A 70 13.91 -14.21 -3.77
CA PRO A 70 13.37 -12.97 -4.31
C PRO A 70 12.46 -12.20 -3.33
N TRP A 71 11.77 -12.91 -2.45
CA TRP A 71 10.98 -12.33 -1.39
C TRP A 71 11.86 -11.62 -0.36
N ASP A 72 12.90 -12.29 0.14
CA ASP A 72 13.84 -11.72 1.11
C ASP A 72 14.58 -10.51 0.53
N ALA A 73 14.93 -10.55 -0.76
CA ALA A 73 15.53 -9.41 -1.46
C ALA A 73 14.58 -8.19 -1.47
N ALA A 74 13.32 -8.38 -1.84
CA ALA A 74 12.31 -7.33 -1.85
C ALA A 74 12.00 -6.79 -0.44
N GLU A 75 11.90 -7.69 0.56
CA GLU A 75 11.72 -7.30 1.95
C GLU A 75 12.86 -6.43 2.46
N ALA A 76 14.11 -6.79 2.17
CA ALA A 76 15.28 -6.05 2.62
C ALA A 76 15.32 -4.63 2.01
N GLU A 77 15.06 -4.50 0.70
CA GLU A 77 15.01 -3.20 0.03
C GLU A 77 13.89 -2.32 0.59
N LEU A 78 12.67 -2.85 0.72
CA LEU A 78 11.53 -2.10 1.24
C LEU A 78 11.69 -1.75 2.73
N SER A 79 12.24 -2.65 3.55
CA SER A 79 12.50 -2.40 4.96
C SER A 79 13.48 -1.25 5.15
N ALA A 80 14.58 -1.26 4.37
CA ALA A 80 15.57 -0.19 4.38
C ALA A 80 14.99 1.15 3.88
N ALA A 81 14.26 1.14 2.76
CA ALA A 81 13.70 2.35 2.16
C ALA A 81 12.59 2.99 3.00
N LEU A 82 11.73 2.18 3.63
CA LEU A 82 10.58 2.66 4.39
C LEU A 82 10.84 2.77 5.90
N THR A 83 12.02 2.33 6.37
CA THR A 83 12.37 2.27 7.81
C THR A 83 11.34 1.45 8.60
N ILE A 84 11.02 0.26 8.11
CA ILE A 84 10.08 -0.69 8.74
C ILE A 84 10.75 -2.04 8.98
N THR A 85 10.09 -2.89 9.75
CA THR A 85 10.53 -4.27 9.97
C THR A 85 10.34 -5.13 8.72
N SER A 86 11.11 -6.22 8.59
CA SER A 86 10.91 -7.20 7.51
C SER A 86 9.47 -7.74 7.51
N ALA A 87 8.91 -8.08 8.68
CA ALA A 87 7.50 -8.46 8.79
C ALA A 87 6.51 -7.39 8.26
N GLY A 88 6.84 -6.10 8.45
CA GLY A 88 6.07 -4.99 7.89
C GLY A 88 6.18 -4.91 6.38
N ALA A 89 7.38 -5.08 5.81
CA ALA A 89 7.60 -5.12 4.37
C ALA A 89 6.93 -6.35 3.74
N SER A 90 7.08 -7.52 4.36
CA SER A 90 6.41 -8.78 4.02
C SER A 90 4.91 -8.58 3.83
N ALA A 91 4.25 -7.97 4.82
CA ALA A 91 2.82 -7.72 4.76
C ALA A 91 2.43 -6.75 3.63
N LEU A 92 3.28 -5.77 3.28
CA LEU A 92 3.03 -4.89 2.14
C LEU A 92 3.09 -5.67 0.82
N ILE A 93 4.10 -6.53 0.67
CA ILE A 93 4.29 -7.37 -0.53
C ILE A 93 3.12 -8.35 -0.64
N ASP A 94 2.82 -9.12 0.41
CA ASP A 94 1.80 -10.17 0.41
C ASP A 94 0.41 -9.64 0.05
N ILE A 95 -0.03 -8.58 0.73
CA ILE A 95 -1.32 -7.95 0.42
C ILE A 95 -1.32 -7.42 -1.02
N GLY A 96 -0.26 -6.73 -1.44
CA GLY A 96 -0.16 -6.20 -2.80
C GLY A 96 -0.22 -7.29 -3.87
N HIS A 97 0.51 -8.37 -3.66
CA HIS A 97 0.58 -9.52 -4.55
C HIS A 97 -0.79 -10.17 -4.69
N ASN A 98 -1.44 -10.55 -3.57
CA ASN A 98 -2.78 -11.15 -3.59
C ASN A 98 -3.82 -10.23 -4.26
N LEU A 99 -3.76 -8.92 -4.03
CA LEU A 99 -4.65 -7.95 -4.65
C LEU A 99 -4.52 -7.91 -6.19
N ILE A 100 -3.30 -8.00 -6.71
CA ILE A 100 -3.04 -7.95 -8.15
C ILE A 100 -3.32 -9.31 -8.81
N THR A 101 -2.97 -10.42 -8.17
CA THR A 101 -3.01 -11.75 -8.80
C THR A 101 -4.32 -12.50 -8.57
N ARG A 102 -4.96 -12.32 -7.41
CA ARG A 102 -6.14 -13.11 -6.99
C ARG A 102 -7.40 -12.27 -6.78
N LEU A 103 -7.25 -11.00 -6.39
CA LEU A 103 -8.36 -10.16 -5.91
C LEU A 103 -8.47 -8.79 -6.64
N PRO A 104 -8.52 -8.75 -7.98
CA PRO A 104 -8.48 -7.50 -8.74
C PRO A 104 -9.68 -6.57 -8.44
N ASN A 105 -10.84 -7.14 -8.10
CA ASN A 105 -12.02 -6.36 -7.71
C ASN A 105 -11.84 -5.66 -6.35
N VAL A 106 -11.15 -6.32 -5.41
CA VAL A 106 -10.82 -5.76 -4.09
C VAL A 106 -9.78 -4.66 -4.27
N TRP A 107 -8.77 -4.88 -5.12
CA TRP A 107 -7.80 -3.86 -5.50
C TRP A 107 -8.49 -2.61 -6.06
N ALA A 108 -9.41 -2.79 -7.01
CA ALA A 108 -10.11 -1.67 -7.64
C ALA A 108 -10.93 -0.86 -6.62
N ALA A 109 -11.61 -1.52 -5.68
CA ALA A 109 -12.34 -0.85 -4.60
C ALA A 109 -11.39 -0.12 -3.63
N PHE A 110 -10.26 -0.73 -3.26
CA PHE A 110 -9.24 -0.10 -2.42
C PHE A 110 -8.62 1.13 -3.08
N ALA A 111 -8.29 1.03 -4.38
CA ALA A 111 -7.67 2.10 -5.15
C ALA A 111 -8.58 3.34 -5.33
N ARG A 112 -9.91 3.15 -5.29
CA ARG A 112 -10.92 4.22 -5.26
C ARG A 112 -11.21 4.76 -3.86
N GLY A 113 -10.73 4.09 -2.81
CA GLY A 113 -11.02 4.42 -1.42
C GLY A 113 -12.37 3.90 -0.91
N ASP A 114 -13.01 2.97 -1.63
CA ASP A 114 -14.27 2.35 -1.20
C ASP A 114 -14.05 1.31 -0.07
N LEU A 115 -12.84 0.75 0.01
CA LEU A 115 -12.40 -0.13 1.08
C LEU A 115 -11.15 0.44 1.76
N ASP A 116 -11.10 0.38 3.08
CA ASP A 116 -9.89 0.68 3.84
C ASP A 116 -8.96 -0.54 3.95
N LEU A 117 -7.74 -0.31 4.44
CA LEU A 117 -6.74 -1.37 4.59
C LEU A 117 -7.19 -2.47 5.57
N TYR A 118 -7.98 -2.13 6.60
CA TYR A 118 -8.44 -3.12 7.58
C TYR A 118 -9.38 -4.14 6.94
N ARG A 119 -10.35 -3.67 6.15
CA ARG A 119 -11.27 -4.51 5.37
C ARG A 119 -10.53 -5.33 4.32
N VAL A 120 -9.58 -4.72 3.63
CA VAL A 120 -8.71 -5.42 2.67
C VAL A 120 -7.97 -6.57 3.35
N LYS A 121 -7.35 -6.34 4.51
CA LYS A 121 -6.65 -7.37 5.29
C LYS A 121 -7.56 -8.54 5.65
N ILE A 122 -8.78 -8.27 6.10
CA ILE A 122 -9.77 -9.33 6.41
C ILE A 122 -10.04 -10.17 5.17
N ILE A 123 -10.26 -9.53 4.02
CA ILE A 123 -10.58 -10.25 2.77
C ILE A 123 -9.38 -11.08 2.32
N VAL A 124 -8.17 -10.52 2.30
CA VAL A 124 -6.95 -11.26 1.91
C VAL A 124 -6.72 -12.47 2.82
N ASN A 125 -6.87 -12.30 4.13
CA ASN A 125 -6.67 -13.39 5.10
C ASN A 125 -7.76 -14.48 5.03
N ALA A 126 -8.86 -14.25 4.30
CA ALA A 126 -9.94 -15.21 4.12
C ALA A 126 -9.81 -16.02 2.81
N THR A 127 -8.70 -15.86 2.07
CA THR A 127 -8.41 -16.54 0.79
C THR A 127 -7.28 -17.53 0.88
#